data_AF-A0A2G9RLR4-F1
#
_entry.id   AF-A0A2G9RLR4-F1
#
_cell.length_a   1.000
_cell.length_b   1.000
_cell.length_c   1.000
_cell.angle_alpha   90.00
_cell.angle_beta   90.00
_cell.angle_gamma   90.00
#
_symmetry.space_group_name_H-M   'P 1'
#
loop_
_entity.id
_entity.type
_entity.pdbx_description
1 polymer ?
#
loop_
_entity_poly.entity_id
_entity_poly.type
_entity_poly.pdbx_seq_one_letter_code
_entity_poly.pdbx_strand_id
1 'polypeptide(L)'
;MKTNCIQQAMLLSKICSDSEETSSDSFFRQSYITCLCTMLPDDEAFKEISKMAGQDVLDAICNLESEGQINTAFILCTTYLTQQLQNEVASCSW
;
A
#
# COMPACT_ATOMS: atom_id res chain seq x y z
N MET A 1 -13.85 17.33 6.01
CA MET A 1 -13.17 17.03 7.30
C MET A 1 -12.51 15.65 7.34
N LYS A 2 -13.13 14.56 6.85
CA LYS A 2 -12.53 13.20 6.93
C LYS A 2 -11.20 13.01 6.18
N THR A 3 -10.98 13.71 5.07
CA THR A 3 -9.80 13.52 4.20
C THR A 3 -8.46 13.81 4.90
N ASN A 4 -8.42 14.81 5.80
CA ASN A 4 -7.20 15.17 6.53
C ASN A 4 -6.81 14.08 7.55
N CYS A 5 -7.80 13.43 8.17
CA CYS A 5 -7.57 12.34 9.12
C CYS A 5 -6.95 11.10 8.44
N ILE A 6 -7.35 10.77 7.22
CA ILE A 6 -6.79 9.63 6.46
C ILE A 6 -5.33 9.90 6.11
N GLN A 7 -5.00 11.11 5.66
CA GLN A 7 -3.61 11.50 5.36
C GLN A 7 -2.71 11.47 6.61
N GLN A 8 -3.23 11.91 7.75
CA GLN A 8 -2.51 11.83 9.02
C GLN A 8 -2.32 10.39 9.49
N ALA A 9 -3.35 9.55 9.38
CA ALA A 9 -3.28 8.13 9.72
C ALA A 9 -2.26 7.40 8.83
N MET A 10 -2.29 7.67 7.52
CA MET A 10 -1.29 7.17 6.56
C MET A 10 0.12 7.56 6.99
N LEU A 11 0.37 8.85 7.23
CA LEU A 11 1.71 9.32 7.62
C LEU A 11 2.19 8.70 8.94
N LEU A 12 1.31 8.64 9.95
CA LEU A 12 1.65 8.06 11.25
C LEU A 12 1.95 6.56 11.12
N SER A 13 1.11 5.82 10.40
CA SER A 13 1.30 4.38 10.18
C SER A 13 2.60 4.07 9.42
N LYS A 14 3.00 4.93 8.47
CA LYS A 14 4.30 4.86 7.80
C LYS A 14 5.47 5.06 8.76
N ILE A 15 5.42 6.12 9.57
CA ILE A 15 6.50 6.40 10.53
C ILE A 15 6.64 5.26 11.53
N CYS A 16 5.52 4.70 12.00
CA CYS A 16 5.53 3.55 12.90
C CYS A 16 5.99 2.25 12.20
N SER A 17 5.69 2.05 10.91
CA SER A 17 6.21 0.86 10.20
C SER A 17 7.71 0.90 9.99
N ASP A 18 8.30 2.11 9.95
CA ASP A 18 9.72 2.34 9.70
C ASP A 18 10.56 2.45 10.99
N SER A 19 9.93 2.59 12.16
CA SER A 19 10.60 2.64 13.46
C SER A 19 11.12 1.27 13.88
N GLU A 20 12.37 1.21 14.33
CA GLU A 20 12.98 -0.03 14.83
C GLU A 20 12.21 -0.60 16.04
N GLU A 21 11.62 0.25 16.89
CA GLU A 21 10.87 -0.18 18.06
C GLU A 21 9.54 -0.88 17.72
N THR A 22 8.90 -0.51 16.61
CA THR A 22 7.58 -1.02 16.20
C THR A 22 7.60 -1.85 14.92
N SER A 23 8.73 -1.94 14.22
CA SER A 23 8.91 -2.67 12.95
C SER A 23 8.62 -4.18 13.04
N SER A 24 8.73 -4.77 14.23
CA SER A 24 8.38 -6.18 14.46
C SER A 24 6.87 -6.45 14.38
N ASP A 25 6.04 -5.40 14.52
CA ASP A 25 4.59 -5.50 14.40
C ASP A 25 4.12 -5.10 13.00
N SER A 26 3.59 -6.08 12.27
CA SER A 26 3.00 -5.89 10.94
C SER A 26 1.76 -4.98 10.93
N PHE A 27 1.18 -4.68 12.11
CA PHE A 27 -0.03 -3.87 12.24
C PHE A 27 0.10 -2.49 11.59
N PHE A 28 1.19 -1.77 11.84
CA PHE A 28 1.37 -0.42 11.29
C PHE A 28 1.57 -0.45 9.78
N ARG A 29 2.32 -1.44 9.29
CA ARG A 29 2.49 -1.68 7.85
C ARG A 29 1.15 -1.98 7.18
N GLN A 30 0.31 -2.80 7.79
CA GLN A 30 -1.02 -3.09 7.24
C GLN A 30 -1.99 -1.91 7.30
N SER A 31 -1.92 -1.14 8.38
CA SER A 31 -2.68 0.11 8.50
C SER A 31 -2.27 1.10 7.41
N TYR A 32 -0.97 1.20 7.13
CA TYR A 32 -0.43 2.04 6.07
C TYR A 32 -0.96 1.65 4.69
N ILE A 33 -0.88 0.36 4.35
CA ILE A 33 -1.35 -0.18 3.07
C ILE A 33 -2.86 0.04 2.89
N THR A 34 -3.64 -0.21 3.94
CA THR A 34 -5.09 0.04 3.92
C THR A 34 -5.37 1.52 3.68
N CYS A 35 -4.65 2.42 4.35
CA CYS A 35 -4.79 3.86 4.13
C CYS A 35 -4.47 4.25 2.68
N LEU A 36 -3.37 3.74 2.11
CA LEU A 36 -3.01 3.98 0.70
C LEU A 36 -4.15 3.55 -0.23
N CYS A 37 -4.71 2.36 -0.04
CA CYS A 37 -5.83 1.86 -0.84
C CYS A 37 -7.07 2.76 -0.73
N THR A 38 -7.35 3.31 0.46
CA THR A 38 -8.49 4.23 0.65
C THR A 38 -8.28 5.62 0.05
N MET A 39 -7.02 6.01 -0.19
CA MET A 39 -6.68 7.31 -0.77
C MET A 39 -6.71 7.31 -2.30
N LEU A 40 -6.72 6.15 -2.93
CA LEU A 40 -6.80 6.05 -4.39
C LEU A 40 -8.05 6.77 -4.93
N PRO A 41 -7.93 7.51 -6.05
CA PRO A 41 -6.83 7.53 -7.02
C PRO A 41 -5.77 8.63 -6.78
N ASP A 42 -5.35 8.89 -5.54
CA ASP A 42 -4.26 9.84 -5.23
C ASP A 42 -2.91 9.43 -5.85
N ASP A 43 -2.24 10.38 -6.53
CA ASP A 43 -0.96 10.16 -7.22
C ASP A 43 0.18 9.75 -6.28
N GLU A 44 0.18 10.25 -5.05
CA GLU A 44 1.21 9.87 -4.07
C GLU A 44 0.94 8.46 -3.55
N ALA A 45 -0.32 8.09 -3.37
CA ALA A 45 -0.69 6.71 -3.03
C ALA A 45 -0.23 5.72 -4.11
N PHE A 46 -0.39 6.06 -5.39
CA PHE A 46 0.13 5.24 -6.50
C PHE A 46 1.65 5.05 -6.43
N LYS A 47 2.40 6.14 -6.22
CA LYS A 47 3.87 6.08 -6.11
C LYS A 47 4.31 5.23 -4.93
N GLU A 48 3.69 5.40 -3.77
CA GLU A 48 4.06 4.64 -2.58
C GLU A 48 3.79 3.14 -2.75
N ILE A 49 2.63 2.76 -3.33
CA ILE A 49 2.35 1.35 -3.66
C ILE A 49 3.39 0.80 -4.64
N SER A 50 3.81 1.58 -5.65
CA SER A 50 4.79 1.11 -6.65
C SER A 50 6.18 0.79 -6.07
N LYS A 51 6.56 1.41 -4.95
CA LYS A 51 7.86 1.22 -4.29
C LYS A 51 7.90 -0.01 -3.38
N MET A 52 6.75 -0.63 -3.09
CA MET A 52 6.68 -1.75 -2.18
C MET A 52 7.34 -3.01 -2.77
N ALA A 53 7.98 -3.80 -1.91
CA ALA A 53 8.49 -5.10 -2.30
C ALA A 53 7.32 -6.05 -2.62
N GLY A 54 7.48 -6.88 -3.66
CA GLY A 54 6.43 -7.80 -4.09
C GLY A 54 5.98 -8.78 -3.00
N GLN A 55 6.91 -9.24 -2.16
CA GLN A 55 6.60 -10.09 -1.01
C GLN A 55 5.69 -9.39 -0.01
N ASP A 56 6.00 -8.13 0.35
CA ASP A 56 5.18 -7.33 1.28
C ASP A 56 3.75 -7.13 0.73
N VAL A 57 3.63 -6.93 -0.58
CA VAL A 57 2.33 -6.78 -1.24
C VAL A 57 1.54 -8.09 -1.21
N LEU A 58 2.18 -9.23 -1.46
CA LEU A 58 1.54 -10.54 -1.39
C LEU A 58 1.05 -10.87 0.03
N ASP A 59 1.88 -10.62 1.04
CA ASP A 59 1.51 -10.84 2.43
C ASP A 59 0.31 -9.95 2.82
N ALA A 60 0.33 -8.68 2.40
CA ALA A 60 -0.78 -7.76 2.62
C ALA A 60 -2.08 -8.21 1.94
N ILE A 61 -2.01 -8.69 0.70
CA ILE A 61 -3.16 -9.24 -0.04
C ILE A 61 -3.74 -10.45 0.68
N CYS A 62 -2.91 -11.41 1.08
CA CYS A 62 -3.34 -12.62 1.79
C CYS A 62 -4.03 -12.27 3.12
N ASN A 63 -3.46 -11.33 3.87
CA ASN A 63 -4.04 -10.87 5.13
C ASN A 63 -5.39 -10.19 4.90
N LEU A 64 -5.49 -9.25 3.94
CA LEU A 64 -6.75 -8.58 3.60
C LEU A 64 -7.82 -9.57 3.14
N GLU A 65 -7.43 -10.60 2.37
CA GLU A 65 -8.34 -11.67 1.97
C GLU A 65 -8.85 -12.47 3.18
N SER A 66 -7.94 -12.85 4.09
CA SER A 66 -8.29 -13.59 5.31
C SER A 66 -9.22 -12.83 6.26
N GLU A 67 -9.11 -11.50 6.28
CA GLU A 67 -9.97 -10.58 7.02
C GLU A 67 -11.31 -10.28 6.31
N GLY A 68 -11.51 -10.83 5.10
CA GLY A 68 -12.71 -10.59 4.29
C GLY A 68 -12.74 -9.23 3.58
N GLN A 69 -11.62 -8.49 3.58
CA GLN A 69 -11.47 -7.20 2.90
C GLN A 69 -11.16 -7.38 1.39
N ILE A 70 -11.97 -8.18 0.70
CA ILE A 70 -11.74 -8.61 -0.70
C ILE A 70 -11.60 -7.42 -1.66
N ASN A 71 -12.41 -6.37 -1.48
CA ASN A 71 -12.34 -5.19 -2.33
C ASN A 71 -11.00 -4.44 -2.16
N THR A 72 -10.51 -4.31 -0.93
CA THR A 72 -9.22 -3.66 -0.65
C THR A 72 -8.07 -4.50 -1.21
N ALA A 73 -8.12 -5.82 -1.07
CA ALA A 73 -7.14 -6.74 -1.65
C ALA A 73 -7.09 -6.63 -3.19
N PHE A 74 -8.27 -6.57 -3.83
CA PHE A 74 -8.38 -6.39 -5.28
C PHE A 74 -7.81 -5.04 -5.75
N ILE A 75 -8.14 -3.95 -5.04
CA ILE A 75 -7.60 -2.61 -5.33
C ILE A 75 -6.07 -2.64 -5.22
N LEU A 76 -5.52 -3.15 -4.13
CA LEU A 76 -4.07 -3.24 -3.92
C LEU A 76 -3.39 -4.03 -5.04
N CYS A 77 -3.92 -5.22 -5.36
CA CYS A 77 -3.38 -6.11 -6.39
C CYS A 77 -3.38 -5.43 -7.77
N THR A 78 -4.53 -4.87 -8.18
CA THR A 78 -4.66 -4.23 -9.49
C THR A 78 -3.81 -2.97 -9.60
N THR A 79 -3.76 -2.15 -8.55
CA THR A 79 -2.91 -0.96 -8.51
C THR A 79 -1.44 -1.33 -8.60
N TYR A 80 -0.97 -2.27 -7.79
CA TYR A 80 0.43 -2.69 -7.79
C TYR A 80 0.85 -3.26 -9.14
N LEU A 81 0.09 -4.23 -9.68
CA LEU A 81 0.40 -4.84 -10.97
C LEU A 81 0.38 -3.82 -12.12
N THR A 82 -0.56 -2.88 -12.11
CA THR A 82 -0.61 -1.80 -13.12
C THR A 82 0.66 -0.96 -13.06
N GLN A 83 1.11 -0.58 -11.87
CA GLN A 83 2.34 0.20 -11.70
C GLN A 83 3.59 -0.57 -12.13
N GLN A 84 3.71 -1.85 -11.76
CA GLN A 84 4.84 -2.68 -12.18
C GLN A 84 4.91 -2.83 -13.70
N LEU A 85 3.77 -3.12 -14.35
CA LEU A 85 3.70 -3.21 -15.80
C LEU A 85 4.06 -1.89 -16.48
N GLN A 86 3.57 -0.76 -15.98
CA GLN A 86 3.89 0.56 -16.55
C GLN A 86 5.39 0.88 -16.43
N ASN A 87 6.01 0.57 -15.28
CA ASN A 87 7.42 0.81 -15.05
C ASN A 87 8.31 -0.12 -15.91
N GLU A 88 7.95 -1.40 -16.03
CA GLU A 88 8.70 -2.33 -16.88
C GLU A 88 8.54 -2.01 -18.37
N VAL A 89 7.32 -1.71 -18.84
CA VAL A 89 7.08 -1.28 -20.24
C VAL A 89 7.86 -0.01 -20.57
N ALA A 90 7.93 0.96 -19.65
CA ALA A 90 8.75 2.15 -19.82
C ALA A 90 10.25 1.81 -19.94
N SER A 91 10.73 0.80 -19.21
CA SER A 91 12.12 0.32 -19.27
C SER A 91 12.46 -0.44 -20.56
N CYS A 92 11.49 -1.14 -21.15
CA CYS A 92 11.65 -1.89 -22.41
C CYS A 92 11.40 -1.05 -23.68
N SER A 93 11.15 0.25 -23.53
CA SER A 93 10.88 1.16 -24.65
C SER A 93 12.16 1.81 -25.23
N TRP A 94 13.33 1.26 -24.96
CA TRP A 94 14.65 1.75 -25.40
C TRP A 94 15.35 0.72 -26.29
#